data_AF-A0A966QVU4-F1
#
_entry.id   AF-A0A966QVU4-F1
#
_cell.length_a   1.000
_cell.length_b   1.000
_cell.length_c   1.000
_cell.angle_alpha   90.00
_cell.angle_beta   90.00
_cell.angle_gamma   90.00
#
_symmetry.space_group_name_H-M   'P 1'
#
loop_
_entity.id
_entity.type
_entity.pdbx_description
1 polymer ?
#
loop_
_entity_poly.entity_id
_entity_poly.type
_entity_poly.pdbx_seq_one_letter_code
_entity_poly.pdbx_strand_id
1 'polypeptide(L)'
;MESMTLEDIAKALDRDVDSVEQFMKRKLKHGLSLEEEAAFSLEDRPYWIELQSQFTHDELELFKYHWSRIIAQFKDDVFPTEELQVIDVIKLEILMNRCLKGNKDNIEQISSYEIMVKDERSKDKNDQDQDYIINLERQIASLRASQESLNRDYRELQTKKSSMLREMKGTREQRIKRLEDSKQSFVSWVANMMQDPETMKQYGIEMEKMRLAMLKEKERLSSYHKYEDGIIDQPFLTPDTVKD
;
A
#
# COMPACT_ATOMS: atom_id res chain seq x y z
N MET A 1 9.62 -32.41 -8.26
CA MET A 1 8.23 -32.29 -8.70
C MET A 1 8.26 -31.54 -10.01
N GLU A 2 7.91 -32.21 -11.12
CA GLU A 2 7.76 -31.54 -12.41
C GLU A 2 6.58 -30.56 -12.30
N SER A 3 6.83 -29.28 -12.56
CA SER A 3 5.76 -28.28 -12.64
C SER A 3 4.97 -28.52 -13.92
N MET A 4 3.70 -28.94 -13.80
CA MET A 4 2.78 -28.97 -14.95
C MET A 4 2.60 -27.54 -15.49
N THR A 5 2.66 -27.39 -16.81
CA THR A 5 2.44 -26.09 -17.46
C THR A 5 0.94 -25.74 -17.47
N LEU A 6 0.58 -24.46 -17.64
CA LEU A 6 -0.81 -24.01 -17.72
C LEU A 6 -1.61 -24.77 -18.81
N GLU A 7 -0.94 -25.09 -19.92
CA GLU A 7 -1.49 -25.85 -21.04
C GLU A 7 -1.78 -27.31 -20.66
N ASP A 8 -0.89 -27.93 -19.88
CA ASP A 8 -1.08 -29.30 -19.39
C ASP A 8 -2.24 -29.39 -18.38
N ILE A 9 -2.39 -28.36 -17.52
CA ILE A 9 -3.49 -28.26 -16.55
C ILE A 9 -4.82 -28.04 -17.28
N ALA A 10 -4.84 -27.14 -18.27
CA ALA A 10 -6.02 -26.88 -19.11
C ALA A 10 -6.48 -28.13 -19.86
N LYS A 11 -5.53 -28.87 -20.43
CA LYS A 11 -5.79 -30.12 -21.14
C LYS A 11 -6.25 -31.25 -20.22
N ALA A 12 -5.75 -31.32 -18.99
CA ALA A 12 -6.18 -32.31 -17.99
C ALA A 12 -7.58 -32.01 -17.40
N LEU A 13 -7.96 -30.73 -17.32
CA LEU A 13 -9.25 -30.27 -16.80
C LEU A 13 -10.32 -30.06 -17.87
N ASP A 14 -9.99 -30.30 -19.15
CA ASP A 14 -10.86 -30.05 -20.32
C ASP A 14 -11.44 -28.63 -20.31
N ARG A 15 -10.57 -27.65 -20.06
CA ARG A 15 -10.91 -26.22 -20.00
C ARG A 15 -10.00 -25.40 -20.90
N ASP A 16 -10.47 -24.23 -21.29
CA ASP A 16 -9.61 -23.27 -21.99
C ASP A 16 -8.51 -22.74 -21.05
N VAL A 17 -7.36 -22.45 -21.65
CA VAL A 17 -6.16 -22.02 -20.92
C VAL A 17 -6.41 -20.70 -20.19
N ASP A 18 -7.16 -19.78 -20.81
CA ASP A 18 -7.49 -18.48 -20.22
C ASP A 18 -8.35 -18.64 -18.95
N SER A 19 -9.32 -19.56 -18.94
CA SER A 19 -10.13 -19.87 -17.76
C SER A 19 -9.31 -20.51 -16.65
N VAL A 20 -8.34 -21.37 -16.98
CA VAL A 20 -7.43 -21.96 -15.98
C VAL A 20 -6.48 -20.90 -15.44
N GLU A 21 -5.97 -20.01 -16.28
CA GLU A 21 -5.15 -18.87 -15.87
C GLU A 21 -5.95 -17.91 -14.97
N GLN A 22 -7.16 -17.53 -15.35
CA GLN A 22 -8.04 -16.70 -14.54
C GLN A 22 -8.40 -17.38 -13.21
N PHE A 23 -8.61 -18.69 -13.21
CA PHE A 23 -8.88 -19.45 -12.00
C PHE A 23 -7.65 -19.51 -11.08
N MET A 24 -6.46 -19.76 -11.63
CA MET A 24 -5.19 -19.75 -10.91
C MET A 24 -4.90 -18.36 -10.32
N LYS A 25 -5.12 -17.30 -11.09
CA LYS A 25 -4.97 -15.91 -10.64
C LYS A 25 -5.97 -15.54 -9.54
N ARG A 26 -7.27 -15.87 -9.71
CA ARG A 26 -8.33 -15.51 -8.75
C ARG A 26 -8.37 -16.36 -7.48
N LYS A 27 -8.11 -17.66 -7.58
CA LYS A 27 -8.29 -18.61 -6.46
C LYS A 27 -7.00 -19.07 -5.83
N LEU A 28 -5.93 -19.19 -6.61
CA LEU A 28 -4.64 -19.71 -6.14
C LEU A 28 -3.57 -18.62 -6.02
N LYS A 29 -3.88 -17.39 -6.46
CA LYS A 29 -2.99 -16.22 -6.42
C LYS A 29 -1.60 -16.49 -7.02
N HIS A 30 -1.53 -17.41 -7.97
CA HIS A 30 -0.26 -17.85 -8.56
C HIS A 30 -0.02 -17.16 -9.91
N GLY A 31 1.17 -16.59 -10.10
CA GLY A 31 1.55 -15.90 -11.34
C GLY A 31 0.97 -14.48 -11.50
N LEU A 32 0.58 -13.83 -10.39
CA LEU A 32 0.08 -12.46 -10.40
C LEU A 32 1.24 -11.46 -10.57
N SER A 33 1.02 -10.40 -11.35
CA SER A 33 1.83 -9.19 -11.24
C SER A 33 1.68 -8.59 -9.85
N LEU A 34 2.68 -7.85 -9.37
CA LEU A 34 2.62 -7.11 -8.09
C LEU A 34 1.36 -6.21 -8.00
N GLU A 35 0.95 -5.63 -9.12
CA GLU A 35 -0.25 -4.81 -9.20
C GLU A 35 -1.54 -5.64 -9.09
N GLU A 36 -1.55 -6.83 -9.68
CA GLU A 36 -2.69 -7.76 -9.61
C GLU A 36 -2.79 -8.40 -8.23
N GLU A 37 -1.67 -8.77 -7.61
CA GLU A 37 -1.61 -9.28 -6.23
C GLU A 37 -2.12 -8.24 -5.23
N ALA A 38 -1.70 -6.98 -5.36
CA ALA A 38 -2.20 -5.89 -4.53
C ALA A 38 -3.71 -5.66 -4.72
N ALA A 39 -4.22 -5.73 -5.96
CA ALA A 39 -5.65 -5.59 -6.24
C ALA A 39 -6.48 -6.74 -5.65
N PHE A 40 -6.05 -7.99 -5.81
CA PHE A 40 -6.69 -9.15 -5.16
C PHE A 40 -6.62 -9.06 -3.64
N SER A 41 -5.52 -8.53 -3.09
CA SER A 41 -5.38 -8.34 -1.66
C SER A 41 -6.35 -7.32 -1.07
N LEU A 42 -6.94 -6.42 -1.88
CA LEU A 42 -7.92 -5.43 -1.43
C LEU A 42 -9.31 -6.06 -1.26
N GLU A 43 -9.73 -6.90 -2.21
CA GLU A 43 -11.07 -7.50 -2.21
C GLU A 43 -11.28 -8.48 -1.05
N ASP A 44 -10.18 -9.05 -0.55
CA ASP A 44 -10.18 -9.94 0.62
C ASP A 44 -10.27 -9.19 1.96
N ARG A 45 -10.23 -7.85 1.96
CA ARG A 45 -10.18 -7.05 3.19
C ARG A 45 -11.58 -6.82 3.76
N PRO A 46 -11.74 -6.75 5.09
CA PRO A 46 -13.05 -6.57 5.72
C PRO A 46 -13.81 -5.32 5.26
N TYR A 47 -13.10 -4.24 4.95
CA TYR A 47 -13.69 -2.97 4.52
C TYR A 47 -14.08 -2.95 3.03
N TRP A 48 -13.78 -4.00 2.25
CA TRP A 48 -14.15 -4.06 0.83
C TRP A 48 -15.67 -3.98 0.62
N ILE A 49 -16.43 -4.67 1.47
CA ILE A 49 -17.91 -4.65 1.43
C ILE A 49 -18.44 -3.23 1.63
N GLU A 50 -17.80 -2.46 2.50
CA GLU A 50 -18.16 -1.07 2.74
C GLU A 50 -17.84 -0.20 1.51
N LEU A 51 -16.67 -0.39 0.88
CA LEU A 51 -16.29 0.30 -0.36
C LEU A 51 -17.29 0.02 -1.48
N GLN A 52 -17.72 -1.24 -1.64
CA GLN A 52 -18.74 -1.63 -2.61
C GLN A 52 -20.08 -0.92 -2.38
N SER A 53 -20.43 -0.61 -1.13
CA SER A 53 -21.66 0.13 -0.80
C SER A 53 -21.56 1.64 -1.09
N GLN A 54 -20.35 2.21 -1.15
CA GLN A 54 -20.11 3.66 -1.24
C GLN A 54 -19.86 4.16 -2.69
N PHE A 55 -19.38 3.27 -3.56
CA PHE A 55 -18.86 3.64 -4.88
C PHE A 55 -19.57 2.89 -6.01
N THR A 56 -19.66 3.55 -7.16
CA THR A 56 -20.13 2.91 -8.40
C THR A 56 -19.11 1.90 -8.91
N HIS A 57 -19.51 1.01 -9.82
CA HIS A 57 -18.61 0.00 -10.39
C HIS A 57 -17.36 0.63 -11.02
N ASP A 58 -17.52 1.66 -11.85
CA ASP A 58 -16.40 2.36 -12.49
C ASP A 58 -15.45 3.02 -11.48
N GLU A 59 -16.00 3.56 -10.39
CA GLU A 59 -15.21 4.15 -9.31
C GLU A 59 -14.46 3.10 -8.50
N LEU A 60 -15.02 1.90 -8.32
CA LEU A 60 -14.35 0.79 -7.67
C LEU A 60 -13.19 0.27 -8.52
N GLU A 61 -13.33 0.20 -9.83
CA GLU A 61 -12.21 -0.17 -10.72
C GLU A 61 -11.09 0.88 -10.65
N LEU A 62 -11.45 2.17 -10.64
CA LEU A 62 -10.48 3.25 -10.41
C LEU A 62 -9.84 3.15 -9.01
N PHE A 63 -10.63 2.78 -7.99
CA PHE A 63 -10.13 2.56 -6.63
C PHE A 63 -9.08 1.47 -6.61
N LYS A 64 -9.37 0.29 -7.19
CA LYS A 64 -8.44 -0.84 -7.28
C LYS A 64 -7.14 -0.44 -7.98
N TYR A 65 -7.24 0.32 -9.07
CA TYR A 65 -6.10 0.82 -9.80
C TYR A 65 -5.21 1.76 -8.96
N HIS A 66 -5.80 2.72 -8.25
CA HIS A 66 -5.02 3.60 -7.38
C HIS A 66 -4.42 2.86 -6.19
N TRP A 67 -5.19 1.93 -5.62
CA TRP A 67 -4.73 1.07 -4.54
C TRP A 67 -3.48 0.27 -4.94
N SER A 68 -3.54 -0.46 -6.04
CA SER A 68 -2.42 -1.29 -6.49
C SER A 68 -1.16 -0.44 -6.73
N ARG A 69 -1.31 0.72 -7.37
CA ARG A 69 -0.19 1.67 -7.59
C ARG A 69 0.40 2.24 -6.32
N ILE A 70 -0.43 2.54 -5.31
CA ILE A 70 0.08 3.11 -4.07
C ILE A 70 0.73 2.01 -3.23
N ILE A 71 0.06 0.88 -3.02
CA ILE A 71 0.56 -0.25 -2.22
C ILE A 71 1.85 -0.83 -2.82
N ALA A 72 1.99 -0.92 -4.14
CA ALA A 72 3.22 -1.39 -4.78
C ALA A 72 4.47 -0.57 -4.38
N GLN A 73 4.31 0.70 -3.98
CA GLN A 73 5.42 1.54 -3.49
C GLN A 73 5.88 1.17 -2.08
N PHE A 74 5.08 0.41 -1.33
CA PHE A 74 5.40 -0.02 0.02
C PHE A 74 6.13 -1.37 0.06
N LYS A 75 6.32 -2.04 -1.08
CA LYS A 75 6.91 -3.38 -1.17
C LYS A 75 6.16 -4.35 -0.25
N ASP A 76 6.62 -4.54 0.98
CA ASP A 76 6.02 -5.45 1.98
C ASP A 76 5.76 -4.82 3.36
N ASP A 77 6.10 -3.54 3.57
CA ASP A 77 6.08 -2.89 4.90
C ASP A 77 4.99 -1.82 4.98
N VAL A 78 3.73 -2.28 4.83
CA VAL A 78 2.51 -1.47 5.03
C VAL A 78 1.95 -1.75 6.41
N PHE A 79 1.95 -0.74 7.28
CA PHE A 79 1.25 -0.86 8.55
C PHE A 79 -0.26 -0.71 8.36
N PRO A 80 -1.10 -1.34 9.21
CA PRO A 80 -2.55 -1.19 9.11
C PRO A 80 -3.02 0.27 9.12
N THR A 81 -2.32 1.17 9.82
CA THR A 81 -2.63 2.60 9.81
C THR A 81 -2.27 3.28 8.49
N GLU A 82 -1.18 2.87 7.83
CA GLU A 82 -0.81 3.37 6.49
C GLU A 82 -1.82 2.84 5.46
N GLU A 83 -2.25 1.59 5.61
CA GLU A 83 -3.30 0.97 4.80
C GLU A 83 -4.60 1.80 4.81
N LEU A 84 -5.05 2.19 6.02
CA LEU A 84 -6.21 3.07 6.19
C LEU A 84 -5.99 4.46 5.58
N GLN A 85 -4.80 5.05 5.74
CA GLN A 85 -4.47 6.34 5.12
C GLN A 85 -4.51 6.27 3.59
N VAL A 86 -4.02 5.17 2.99
CA VAL A 86 -4.09 4.96 1.54
C VAL A 86 -5.55 4.91 1.08
N ILE A 87 -6.41 4.19 1.80
CA ILE A 87 -7.86 4.16 1.51
C ILE A 87 -8.44 5.57 1.53
N ASP A 88 -8.18 6.34 2.59
CA ASP A 88 -8.72 7.69 2.73
C ASP A 88 -8.23 8.63 1.63
N VAL A 89 -6.96 8.54 1.22
CA VAL A 89 -6.41 9.30 0.09
C VAL A 89 -7.16 8.98 -1.21
N ILE A 90 -7.43 7.70 -1.48
CA ILE A 90 -8.15 7.27 -2.69
C ILE A 90 -9.62 7.71 -2.63
N LYS A 91 -10.27 7.60 -1.46
CA LYS A 91 -11.63 8.13 -1.26
C LYS A 91 -11.70 9.63 -1.58
N LEU A 92 -10.74 10.42 -1.08
CA LEU A 92 -10.65 11.85 -1.39
C LEU A 92 -10.48 12.10 -2.90
N GLU A 93 -9.66 11.30 -3.59
CA GLU A 93 -9.47 11.40 -5.03
C GLU A 93 -10.75 11.14 -5.83
N ILE A 94 -11.51 10.12 -5.46
CA ILE A 94 -12.79 9.81 -6.11
C ILE A 94 -13.82 10.93 -5.85
N LEU A 95 -13.90 11.44 -4.61
CA LEU A 95 -14.78 12.57 -4.30
C LEU A 95 -14.41 13.83 -5.10
N MET A 96 -13.11 14.12 -5.24
CA MET A 96 -12.64 15.21 -6.11
C MET A 96 -13.06 15.01 -7.57
N ASN A 97 -12.97 13.78 -8.09
CA ASN A 97 -13.45 13.46 -9.44
C ASN A 97 -14.96 13.66 -9.59
N ARG A 98 -15.77 13.35 -8.56
CA ARG A 98 -17.21 13.65 -8.56
C ARG A 98 -17.47 15.15 -8.63
N CYS A 99 -16.74 15.97 -7.89
CA CYS A 99 -16.84 17.43 -7.98
C CYS A 99 -16.53 17.94 -9.40
N LEU A 100 -15.49 17.41 -10.04
CA LEU A 100 -15.12 17.78 -11.41
C LEU A 100 -16.19 17.36 -12.43
N LYS A 101 -16.75 16.15 -12.30
CA LYS A 101 -17.87 15.68 -13.15
C LYS A 101 -19.11 16.57 -12.97
N GLY A 102 -19.53 16.84 -11.73
CA GLY A 102 -20.67 17.71 -11.46
C GLY A 102 -20.46 19.15 -11.96
N ASN A 103 -19.24 19.68 -11.85
CA ASN A 103 -18.90 20.99 -12.44
C ASN A 103 -19.02 20.99 -13.97
N LYS A 104 -18.54 19.93 -14.63
CA LYS A 104 -18.68 19.78 -16.08
C LYS A 104 -20.16 19.75 -16.48
N ASP A 105 -20.97 18.95 -15.80
CA ASP A 105 -22.41 18.83 -16.08
C ASP A 105 -23.13 20.17 -15.88
N ASN A 106 -22.77 20.92 -14.83
CA ASN A 106 -23.29 22.27 -14.60
C ASN A 106 -22.92 23.23 -15.73
N ILE A 107 -21.68 23.19 -16.22
CA ILE A 107 -21.22 24.05 -17.33
C ILE A 107 -21.99 23.72 -18.62
N GLU A 108 -22.18 22.43 -18.93
CA GLU A 108 -22.92 21.99 -20.12
C GLU A 108 -24.41 22.41 -20.05
N GLN A 109 -25.04 22.29 -18.88
CA GLN A 109 -26.41 22.74 -18.65
C GLN A 109 -26.54 24.27 -18.72
N ILE A 110 -25.62 25.03 -18.11
CA ILE A 110 -25.59 26.49 -18.21
C ILE A 110 -25.49 26.90 -19.68
N SER A 111 -24.57 26.31 -20.45
CA SER A 111 -24.41 26.62 -21.87
C SER A 111 -25.70 26.34 -22.66
N SER A 112 -26.38 25.23 -22.36
CA SER A 112 -27.65 24.88 -22.99
C SER A 112 -28.75 25.91 -22.68
N TYR A 113 -28.89 26.32 -21.41
CA TYR A 113 -29.85 27.34 -21.02
C TYR A 113 -29.52 28.73 -21.55
N GLU A 114 -28.24 29.10 -21.63
CA GLU A 114 -27.81 30.37 -22.23
C GLU A 114 -28.15 30.43 -23.72
N ILE A 115 -28.03 29.32 -24.46
CA ILE A 115 -28.48 29.22 -25.85
C ILE A 115 -30.00 29.42 -25.93
N MET A 116 -30.78 28.72 -25.11
CA MET A 116 -32.25 28.87 -25.10
C MET A 116 -32.70 30.29 -24.77
N VAL A 117 -32.05 30.96 -23.80
CA VAL A 117 -32.32 32.37 -23.47
C VAL A 117 -31.99 33.27 -24.66
N LYS A 118 -30.87 33.03 -25.34
CA LYS A 118 -30.45 33.81 -26.50
C LYS A 118 -31.42 33.64 -27.68
N ASP A 119 -31.86 32.41 -27.94
CA ASP A 119 -32.81 32.08 -29.00
C ASP A 119 -34.15 32.76 -28.72
N GLU A 120 -34.65 32.70 -27.48
CA GLU A 120 -35.90 33.38 -27.09
C GLU A 120 -35.78 34.90 -27.24
N ARG A 121 -34.66 35.49 -26.81
CA ARG A 121 -34.39 36.94 -26.94
C ARG A 121 -34.20 37.41 -28.38
N SER A 122 -33.93 36.49 -29.30
CA SER A 122 -33.79 36.82 -30.73
C SER A 122 -35.13 37.00 -31.43
N LYS A 123 -36.23 36.54 -30.82
CA LYS A 123 -37.60 36.77 -31.32
C LYS A 123 -38.01 38.23 -31.15
N ASP A 124 -38.99 38.66 -31.94
CA ASP A 124 -39.59 39.98 -31.80
C ASP A 124 -40.19 40.16 -30.40
N LYS A 125 -40.13 41.38 -29.85
CA LYS A 125 -40.50 41.66 -28.45
C LYS A 125 -41.91 41.19 -28.06
N ASN A 126 -42.84 41.14 -29.00
CA ASN A 126 -44.22 40.71 -28.75
C ASN A 126 -44.37 39.19 -28.69
N ASP A 127 -43.41 38.45 -29.26
CA ASP A 127 -43.41 36.98 -29.34
C ASP A 127 -42.45 36.33 -28.33
N GLN A 128 -41.76 37.15 -27.52
CA GLN A 128 -40.87 36.68 -26.45
C GLN A 128 -41.67 36.20 -25.25
N ASP A 129 -41.43 34.96 -24.82
CA ASP A 129 -41.92 34.48 -23.54
C ASP A 129 -41.01 34.96 -22.39
N GLN A 130 -41.41 36.04 -21.73
CA GLN A 130 -40.66 36.63 -20.61
C GLN A 130 -40.59 35.69 -19.40
N ASP A 131 -41.66 34.93 -19.13
CA ASP A 131 -41.71 34.03 -17.98
C ASP A 131 -40.76 32.85 -18.20
N TYR A 132 -40.67 32.35 -19.44
CA TYR A 132 -39.71 31.32 -19.82
C TYR A 132 -38.25 31.81 -19.68
N ILE A 133 -37.94 33.03 -20.13
CA ILE A 133 -36.61 33.64 -19.97
C ILE A 133 -36.24 33.75 -18.49
N ILE A 134 -37.14 34.29 -17.66
CA ILE A 134 -36.90 34.46 -16.22
C ILE A 134 -36.65 33.11 -15.54
N ASN A 135 -37.41 32.07 -15.93
CA ASN A 135 -37.20 30.73 -15.38
C ASN A 135 -35.84 30.14 -15.76
N LEU A 136 -35.42 30.29 -17.02
CA LEU A 136 -34.09 29.84 -17.48
C LEU A 136 -32.97 30.60 -16.76
N GLU A 137 -33.07 31.92 -16.61
CA GLU A 137 -32.08 32.72 -15.89
C GLU A 137 -31.98 32.32 -14.41
N ARG A 138 -33.11 31.99 -13.77
CA ARG A 138 -33.11 31.45 -12.41
C ARG A 138 -32.40 30.11 -12.32
N GLN A 139 -32.60 29.21 -13.29
CA GLN A 139 -31.89 27.93 -13.33
C GLN A 139 -30.38 28.13 -13.54
N ILE A 140 -29.97 29.02 -14.44
CA ILE A 140 -28.56 29.39 -14.64
C ILE A 140 -27.95 29.92 -13.33
N ALA A 141 -28.64 30.82 -12.63
CA ALA A 141 -28.16 31.35 -11.35
C ALA A 141 -27.98 30.25 -10.30
N SER A 142 -28.92 29.29 -10.22
CA SER A 142 -28.83 28.15 -9.32
C SER A 142 -27.66 27.22 -9.65
N LEU A 143 -27.42 26.95 -10.94
CA LEU A 143 -26.29 26.11 -11.40
C LEU A 143 -24.95 26.79 -11.13
N ARG A 144 -24.85 28.12 -11.32
CA ARG A 144 -23.64 28.89 -10.97
C ARG A 144 -23.34 28.86 -9.48
N ALA A 145 -24.37 28.96 -8.63
CA ALA A 145 -24.20 28.81 -7.18
C ALA A 145 -23.72 27.39 -6.81
N SER A 146 -24.27 26.35 -7.46
CA SER A 146 -23.81 24.97 -7.30
C SER A 146 -22.35 24.79 -7.72
N GLN A 147 -21.94 25.39 -8.85
CA GLN A 147 -20.56 25.35 -9.35
C GLN A 147 -19.58 25.96 -8.34
N GLU A 148 -19.92 27.10 -7.73
CA GLU A 148 -19.05 27.72 -6.72
C GLU A 148 -18.93 26.85 -5.47
N SER A 149 -20.02 26.20 -5.04
CA SER A 149 -19.98 25.23 -3.94
C SER A 149 -19.08 24.04 -4.26
N LEU A 150 -19.23 23.41 -5.43
CA LEU A 150 -18.40 22.27 -5.85
C LEU A 150 -16.92 22.65 -5.98
N ASN A 151 -16.62 23.86 -6.47
CA ASN A 151 -15.25 24.38 -6.54
C ASN A 151 -14.63 24.56 -5.16
N ARG A 152 -15.41 25.04 -4.19
CA ARG A 152 -14.96 25.16 -2.80
C ARG A 152 -14.67 23.78 -2.21
N ASP A 153 -15.61 22.85 -2.34
CA ASP A 153 -15.45 21.48 -1.83
C ASP A 153 -14.22 20.81 -2.44
N TYR A 154 -14.01 20.97 -3.75
CA TYR A 154 -12.81 20.46 -4.44
C TYR A 154 -11.51 21.00 -3.84
N ARG A 155 -11.40 22.31 -3.58
CA ARG A 155 -10.20 22.94 -2.98
C ARG A 155 -9.95 22.42 -1.55
N GLU A 156 -11.01 22.25 -0.77
CA GLU A 156 -10.93 21.72 0.59
C GLU A 156 -10.45 20.24 0.57
N LEU A 157 -11.03 19.41 -0.29
CA LEU A 157 -10.62 18.01 -0.48
C LEU A 157 -9.17 17.90 -0.97
N GLN A 158 -8.76 18.73 -1.93
CA GLN A 158 -7.39 18.77 -2.45
C GLN A 158 -6.37 19.12 -1.36
N THR A 159 -6.72 20.06 -0.48
CA THR A 159 -5.87 20.47 0.64
C THR A 159 -5.70 19.33 1.64
N LYS A 160 -6.80 18.64 2.00
CA LYS A 160 -6.78 17.46 2.89
C LYS A 160 -5.94 16.34 2.30
N LYS A 161 -6.15 16.01 1.01
CA LYS A 161 -5.38 14.98 0.30
C LYS A 161 -3.88 15.28 0.34
N SER A 162 -3.49 16.54 0.06
CA SER A 162 -2.09 16.96 0.06
C SER A 162 -1.45 16.88 1.45
N SER A 163 -2.18 17.25 2.51
CA SER A 163 -1.68 17.10 3.89
C SER A 163 -1.48 15.64 4.26
N MET A 164 -2.46 14.79 3.97
CA MET A 164 -2.42 13.36 4.28
C MET A 164 -1.27 12.65 3.58
N LEU A 165 -1.03 12.95 2.29
CA LEU A 165 0.11 12.40 1.55
C LEU A 165 1.46 12.83 2.15
N ARG A 166 1.57 14.09 2.58
CA ARG A 166 2.79 14.60 3.23
C ARG A 166 3.02 13.93 4.58
N GLU A 167 1.98 13.78 5.39
CA GLU A 167 2.04 13.13 6.70
C GLU A 167 2.43 11.65 6.56
N MET A 168 1.80 10.91 5.64
CA MET A 168 2.11 9.50 5.35
C MET A 168 3.57 9.32 4.90
N LYS A 169 4.11 10.23 4.07
CA LYS A 169 5.53 10.20 3.70
C LYS A 169 6.42 10.48 4.91
N GLY A 170 6.07 11.47 5.73
CA GLY A 170 6.84 11.86 6.90
C GLY A 170 6.90 10.77 7.98
N THR A 171 5.78 10.11 8.27
CA THR A 171 5.74 8.98 9.22
C THR A 171 6.62 7.83 8.76
N ARG A 172 6.61 7.53 7.46
CA ARG A 172 7.45 6.50 6.85
C ARG A 172 8.93 6.84 6.93
N GLU A 173 9.33 8.07 6.59
CA GLU A 173 10.72 8.51 6.70
C GLU A 173 11.23 8.47 8.15
N GLN A 174 10.42 8.89 9.11
CA GLN A 174 10.76 8.79 10.55
C GLN A 174 10.90 7.34 11.03
N ARG A 175 10.13 6.41 10.47
CA ARG A 175 10.24 4.97 10.78
C ARG A 175 11.55 4.40 10.25
N ILE A 176 11.87 4.66 8.98
CA ILE A 176 13.10 4.19 8.35
C ILE A 176 14.31 4.71 9.11
N LYS A 177 14.31 6.01 9.44
CA LYS A 177 15.38 6.62 10.22
C LYS A 177 15.55 5.98 11.61
N ARG A 178 14.45 5.73 12.33
CA ARG A 178 14.51 5.04 13.63
C ARG A 178 15.06 3.61 13.53
N LEU A 179 14.74 2.88 12.46
CA LEU A 179 15.27 1.54 12.20
C LEU A 179 16.74 1.56 11.80
N GLU A 180 17.20 2.60 11.11
CA GLU A 180 18.62 2.80 10.79
C GLU A 180 19.42 3.20 12.03
N ASP A 181 18.92 4.16 12.81
CA ASP A 181 19.55 4.63 14.05
C ASP A 181 19.64 3.51 15.10
N SER A 182 18.61 2.65 15.20
CA SER A 182 18.60 1.54 16.15
C SER A 182 19.62 0.44 15.85
N LYS A 183 20.02 0.29 14.58
CA LYS A 183 21.08 -0.63 14.14
C LYS A 183 22.49 -0.10 14.41
N GLN A 184 22.64 1.21 14.65
CA GLN A 184 23.96 1.84 14.81
C GLN A 184 24.40 1.97 16.28
N SER A 185 23.49 1.95 17.25
CA SER A 185 23.83 2.16 18.67
C SER A 185 23.64 0.89 19.51
N PHE A 186 24.71 0.46 20.19
CA PHE A 186 24.70 -0.67 21.13
C PHE A 186 23.58 -0.55 22.18
N VAL A 187 23.32 0.66 22.68
CA VAL A 187 22.23 0.92 23.65
C VAL A 187 20.86 0.65 23.03
N SER A 188 20.66 1.00 21.76
CA SER A 188 19.39 0.74 21.07
C SER A 188 19.21 -0.75 20.75
N TRP A 189 20.30 -1.46 20.44
CA TRP A 189 20.26 -2.91 20.26
C TRP A 189 19.87 -3.64 21.55
N VAL A 190 20.46 -3.22 22.69
CA VAL A 190 20.09 -3.74 24.02
C VAL A 190 18.65 -3.40 24.37
N ALA A 191 18.19 -2.17 24.12
CA ALA A 191 16.80 -1.77 24.37
C ALA A 191 15.80 -2.56 23.51
N ASN A 192 16.13 -2.86 22.26
CA ASN A 192 15.30 -3.68 21.37
C ASN A 192 15.18 -5.12 21.88
N MET A 193 16.30 -5.73 22.33
CA MET A 193 16.24 -7.04 22.99
C MET A 193 15.43 -7.03 24.29
N MET A 194 15.43 -5.94 25.05
CA MET A 194 14.60 -5.84 26.26
C MET A 194 13.10 -5.75 25.96
N GLN A 195 12.72 -5.28 24.76
CA GLN A 195 11.32 -5.20 24.33
C GLN A 195 10.78 -6.52 23.79
N ASP A 196 11.66 -7.41 23.32
CA ASP A 196 11.32 -8.75 22.84
C ASP A 196 11.99 -9.84 23.70
N PRO A 197 11.28 -10.37 24.72
CA PRO A 197 11.80 -11.41 25.60
C PRO A 197 12.19 -12.70 24.88
N GLU A 198 11.55 -13.02 23.75
CA GLU A 198 11.82 -14.26 23.02
C GLU A 198 13.12 -14.15 22.24
N THR A 199 13.33 -13.03 21.54
CA THR A 199 14.58 -12.72 20.86
C THR A 199 15.75 -12.66 21.84
N MET A 200 15.57 -12.05 23.01
CA MET A 200 16.59 -12.01 24.07
C MET A 200 16.97 -13.42 24.54
N LYS A 201 15.98 -14.29 24.76
CA LYS A 201 16.19 -15.66 25.19
C LYS A 201 16.93 -16.48 24.13
N GLN A 202 16.57 -16.33 22.86
CA GLN A 202 17.26 -17.00 21.75
C GLN A 202 18.74 -16.59 21.69
N TYR A 203 19.04 -15.29 21.73
CA TYR A 203 20.42 -14.82 21.78
C TYR A 203 21.16 -15.33 23.01
N GLY A 204 20.51 -15.38 24.18
CA GLY A 204 21.08 -15.97 25.40
C GLY A 204 21.45 -17.44 25.23
N ILE A 205 20.58 -18.24 24.60
CA ILE A 205 20.84 -19.65 24.30
C ILE A 205 22.01 -19.80 23.34
N GLU A 206 22.07 -19.02 22.26
CA GLU A 206 23.17 -19.08 21.29
C GLU A 206 24.50 -18.64 21.90
N MET A 207 24.50 -17.59 22.73
CA MET A 207 25.68 -17.16 23.47
C MET A 207 26.19 -18.24 24.44
N GLU A 208 25.30 -18.93 25.14
CA GLU A 208 25.69 -20.01 26.06
C GLU A 208 26.20 -21.24 25.31
N LYS A 209 25.59 -21.60 24.18
CA LYS A 209 26.13 -22.64 23.29
C LYS A 209 27.54 -22.30 22.82
N MET A 210 27.76 -21.06 22.40
CA MET A 210 29.07 -20.58 21.94
C MET A 210 30.09 -20.61 23.09
N ARG A 211 29.69 -20.22 24.30
CA ARG A 211 30.54 -20.30 25.51
C ARG A 211 30.94 -21.75 25.82
N LEU A 212 29.98 -22.67 25.82
CA LEU A 212 30.24 -24.10 26.07
C LEU A 212 31.13 -24.72 24.99
N ALA A 213 30.90 -24.38 23.73
CA ALA A 213 31.74 -24.79 22.60
C ALA A 213 33.17 -24.25 22.77
N MET A 214 33.32 -22.98 23.13
CA MET A 214 34.61 -22.34 23.38
C MET A 214 35.35 -23.00 24.55
N LEU A 215 34.67 -23.35 25.65
CA LEU A 215 35.28 -24.03 26.79
C LEU A 215 35.76 -25.43 26.42
N LYS A 216 34.93 -26.21 25.71
CA LYS A 216 35.30 -27.54 25.23
C LYS A 216 36.47 -27.50 24.26
N GLU A 217 36.47 -26.50 23.38
CA GLU A 217 37.56 -26.30 22.42
C GLU A 217 38.84 -25.84 23.13
N LYS A 218 38.72 -24.97 24.14
CA LYS A 218 39.84 -24.58 25.01
C LYS A 218 40.43 -25.82 25.69
N GLU A 219 39.61 -26.71 26.26
CA GLU A 219 40.09 -27.96 26.87
C GLU A 219 40.82 -28.85 25.85
N ARG A 220 40.24 -29.03 24.66
CA ARG A 220 40.83 -29.81 23.56
C ARG A 220 42.22 -29.27 23.19
N LEU A 221 42.31 -27.97 22.93
CA LEU A 221 43.56 -27.31 22.53
C LEU A 221 44.56 -27.17 23.68
N SER A 222 44.11 -27.26 24.93
CA SER A 222 44.97 -27.31 26.12
C SER A 222 45.49 -28.72 26.43
N SER A 223 45.09 -29.74 25.68
CA SER A 223 45.61 -31.10 25.83
C SER A 223 46.77 -31.37 24.86
N TYR A 224 47.65 -32.30 25.22
CA TYR A 224 48.73 -32.72 24.32
C TYR A 224 48.15 -33.38 23.07
N HIS A 225 48.55 -32.87 21.91
CA HIS A 225 48.12 -33.36 20.61
C HIS A 225 49.33 -33.91 19.85
N LYS A 226 49.17 -35.09 19.26
CA LYS A 226 50.18 -35.68 18.38
C LYS A 226 49.88 -35.28 16.95
N TYR A 227 50.76 -34.50 16.35
CA TYR A 227 50.65 -34.04 14.97
C TYR A 227 51.07 -35.15 14.00
N GLU A 228 50.74 -34.99 12.72
CA GLU A 228 50.99 -36.01 11.68
C GLU A 228 52.48 -36.34 11.48
N ASP A 229 53.37 -35.40 11.82
CA ASP A 229 54.83 -35.57 11.83
C ASP A 229 55.35 -36.38 13.04
N GLY A 230 54.46 -36.75 13.95
CA GLY A 230 54.76 -37.53 15.14
C GLY A 230 55.17 -36.71 16.36
N ILE A 231 55.26 -35.37 16.25
CA ILE A 231 55.59 -34.46 17.35
C ILE A 231 54.39 -34.35 18.29
N ILE A 232 54.65 -34.38 19.60
CA ILE A 232 53.65 -34.13 20.64
C ILE A 232 53.85 -32.71 21.12
N ASP A 233 52.84 -31.86 20.94
CA ASP A 233 52.87 -30.47 21.42
C ASP A 233 51.49 -30.09 21.99
N GLN A 234 51.45 -28.99 22.73
CA GLN A 234 50.23 -28.42 23.29
C GLN A 234 49.79 -27.22 22.44
N PRO A 235 48.68 -27.33 21.67
CA PRO A 235 48.26 -26.28 20.74
C PRO A 235 47.98 -24.91 21.39
N PHE A 236 47.58 -24.87 22.66
CA PHE A 236 47.15 -23.65 23.34
C PHE A 236 47.87 -23.42 24.68
N LEU A 237 48.84 -22.51 24.66
CA LEU A 237 49.69 -22.15 25.79
C LEU A 237 49.18 -20.87 26.46
N THR A 238 48.63 -21.02 27.67
CA THR A 238 48.25 -19.93 28.57
C THR A 238 48.87 -20.19 29.95
N PRO A 239 49.07 -19.17 30.81
CA PRO A 239 49.65 -19.38 32.14
C PRO A 239 48.95 -20.46 32.97
N ASP A 240 47.66 -20.68 32.73
CA ASP A 240 46.83 -21.68 33.43
C ASP A 240 46.89 -23.09 32.79
N THR A 241 47.41 -23.22 31.56
CA THR A 241 47.41 -24.48 30.80
C THR A 241 48.79 -25.11 30.65
N VAL A 242 49.87 -24.37 30.94
CA VAL A 242 51.22 -24.93 31.00
C VAL A 242 51.27 -25.95 32.14
N LYS A 243 51.53 -27.21 31.80
CA LYS A 243 51.78 -28.30 32.76
C LYS A 243 53.29 -28.49 32.86
N ASP A 244 53.82 -28.54 34.08
CA ASP A 244 55.23 -28.82 34.38
C ASP A 244 55.70 -30.18 33.83
#